data_AF-A0A2V5Z1Q4-F1
#
_entry.id   AF-A0A2V5Z1Q4-F1
#
_cell.length_a   1.000
_cell.length_b   1.000
_cell.length_c   1.000
_cell.angle_alpha   90.00
_cell.angle_beta   90.00
_cell.angle_gamma   90.00
#
_symmetry.space_group_name_H-M   'P 1'
#
loop_
_entity.id
_entity.type
_entity.pdbx_description
1 polymer ?
#
loop_
_entity_poly.entity_id
_entity_poly.type
_entity_poly.pdbx_seq_one_letter_code
_entity_poly.pdbx_strand_id
1 'polypeptide(L)'
;MAVNELELLKPVSRSFYLSIRLLPRALREPVALAYLLARTSDTIADSNAMSAEKRIELLDRFARAIAGKDQSIGKALKDLLLSKQ
;
A
#
# COMPACT_ATOMS: atom_id res chain seq x y z
N MET A 1 13.01 4.81 12.16
CA MET A 1 11.97 5.86 12.05
C MET A 1 10.63 5.17 11.79
N ALA A 2 9.58 5.51 12.55
CA ALA A 2 8.23 5.03 12.26
C ALA A 2 7.76 5.67 10.95
N VAL A 3 7.38 4.85 9.97
CA VAL A 3 6.73 5.32 8.75
C VAL A 3 5.40 5.95 9.18
N ASN A 4 5.14 7.20 8.81
CA ASN A 4 3.86 7.85 9.07
C ASN A 4 2.95 7.62 7.86
N GLU A 5 1.94 6.79 8.00
CA GLU A 5 1.00 6.42 6.93
C GLU A 5 0.28 7.65 6.37
N LEU A 6 0.04 8.66 7.21
CA LEU A 6 -0.57 9.93 6.80
C LEU A 6 0.35 10.74 5.86
N GLU A 7 1.67 10.64 6.02
CA GLU A 7 2.62 11.29 5.11
C GLU A 7 2.66 10.59 3.75
N LEU A 8 2.57 9.25 3.74
CA LEU A 8 2.48 8.47 2.50
C LEU A 8 1.17 8.73 1.75
N LEU A 9 0.08 8.99 2.45
CA LEU A 9 -1.24 9.24 1.85
C LEU A 9 -1.31 10.55 1.08
N LYS A 10 -0.64 11.60 1.55
CA LYS A 10 -0.74 12.95 0.99
C LYS A 10 -0.51 13.01 -0.53
N PRO A 11 0.55 12.42 -1.10
CA PRO A 11 0.77 12.41 -2.55
C PRO A 11 -0.19 11.49 -3.32
N VAL A 12 -0.67 10.40 -2.72
CA VAL A 12 -1.40 9.33 -3.45
C VAL A 12 -2.92 9.38 -3.32
N SER A 13 -3.46 10.28 -2.49
CA SER A 13 -4.90 10.27 -2.15
C SER A 13 -5.64 11.61 -2.27
N ARG A 14 -4.93 12.74 -2.46
CA ARG A 14 -5.50 14.09 -2.67
C ARG A 14 -6.69 14.38 -1.74
N SER A 15 -7.92 14.40 -2.26
CA SER A 15 -9.14 14.70 -1.51
C SER A 15 -9.47 13.66 -0.44
N PHE A 16 -9.09 12.39 -0.63
CA PHE A 16 -9.36 11.33 0.34
C PHE A 16 -8.50 11.47 1.60
N TYR A 17 -7.27 12.00 1.49
CA TYR A 17 -6.44 12.37 2.64
C TYR A 17 -7.18 13.30 3.62
N LEU A 18 -7.92 14.29 3.09
CA LEU A 18 -8.71 15.21 3.91
C LEU A 18 -9.82 14.48 4.67
N SER A 19 -10.47 13.50 4.02
CA SER A 19 -11.53 12.69 4.64
C SER A 19 -11.00 11.83 5.79
N ILE A 20 -9.82 11.22 5.63
CA ILE A 20 -9.19 10.41 6.68
C ILE A 20 -8.86 11.26 7.91
N ARG A 21 -8.44 12.52 7.73
CA ARG A 21 -8.13 13.42 8.87
C ARG A 21 -9.35 13.75 9.73
N LEU A 22 -10.56 13.66 9.18
CA LEU A 22 -11.81 13.91 9.90
C LEU A 22 -12.27 12.70 10.74
N LEU A 23 -11.69 11.51 10.53
CA LEU A 23 -12.03 10.32 11.30
C LEU A 23 -11.58 10.45 12.77
N PRO A 24 -12.28 9.75 13.70
CA PRO A 24 -11.78 9.53 15.06
C PRO A 24 -10.34 9.02 15.04
N ARG A 25 -9.51 9.47 16.00
CA ARG A 25 -8.07 9.17 16.01
C ARG A 25 -7.77 7.67 15.88
N ALA A 26 -8.55 6.82 16.54
CA ALA A 26 -8.40 5.36 16.49
C ALA A 26 -8.66 4.74 15.10
N LEU A 27 -9.36 5.43 14.20
CA LEU A 27 -9.69 4.93 12.86
C LEU A 27 -8.76 5.45 11.77
N ARG A 28 -7.96 6.49 12.03
CA ARG A 28 -7.13 7.13 10.99
C ARG A 28 -6.09 6.17 10.42
N GLU A 29 -5.35 5.49 11.30
CA GLU A 29 -4.30 4.54 10.93
C GLU A 29 -4.83 3.31 10.18
N PRO A 30 -5.83 2.54 10.69
CA PRO A 30 -6.32 1.37 9.96
C PRO A 30 -6.94 1.73 8.61
N VAL A 31 -7.65 2.86 8.51
CA VAL A 31 -8.22 3.32 7.23
C VAL A 31 -7.13 3.80 6.28
N ALA A 32 -6.10 4.48 6.78
CA ALA A 32 -4.94 4.88 5.98
C ALA A 32 -4.24 3.68 5.37
N LEU A 33 -3.96 2.65 6.17
CA LEU A 33 -3.33 1.41 5.71
C LEU A 33 -4.21 0.72 4.67
N ALA A 34 -5.51 0.56 4.93
CA ALA A 34 -6.45 -0.06 4.00
C ALA A 34 -6.47 0.69 2.65
N TYR A 35 -6.48 2.02 2.67
CA TYR A 35 -6.41 2.82 1.46
C TYR A 35 -5.11 2.60 0.69
N LEU A 36 -3.96 2.61 1.37
CA LEU A 36 -2.67 2.41 0.71
C LEU A 36 -2.60 1.05 0.02
N LEU A 37 -3.09 -0.01 0.68
CA LEU A 37 -3.17 -1.35 0.10
C LEU A 37 -4.08 -1.37 -1.14
N ALA A 38 -5.27 -0.79 -1.05
CA ALA A 38 -6.20 -0.69 -2.19
C ALA A 38 -5.60 0.12 -3.35
N ARG A 39 -4.94 1.24 -3.06
CA ARG A 39 -4.31 2.09 -4.08
C ARG A 39 -3.16 1.37 -4.78
N THR A 40 -2.40 0.55 -4.06
CA THR A 40 -1.37 -0.32 -4.65
C THR A 40 -2.00 -1.36 -5.56
N SER A 41 -3.09 -2.04 -5.16
CA SER A 41 -3.74 -3.01 -6.05
C SER A 41 -4.28 -2.36 -7.33
N ASP A 42 -4.88 -1.17 -7.23
CA ASP A 42 -5.35 -0.41 -8.42
C ASP A 42 -4.18 -0.08 -9.36
N THR A 43 -3.03 0.34 -8.80
CA THR A 43 -1.84 0.64 -9.61
C THR A 43 -1.34 -0.60 -10.37
N ILE A 44 -1.40 -1.78 -9.75
CA ILE A 44 -1.04 -3.05 -10.42
C ILE A 44 -2.06 -3.36 -11.52
N ALA A 45 -3.36 -3.22 -11.22
CA ALA A 45 -4.44 -3.52 -12.17
C ALA A 45 -4.43 -2.57 -13.39
N ASP A 46 -4.19 -1.27 -13.18
CA ASP A 46 -4.22 -0.22 -14.20
C ASP A 46 -2.92 -0.11 -15.00
N SER A 47 -1.91 -0.92 -14.69
CA SER A 47 -0.62 -0.88 -15.39
C SER A 47 -0.73 -1.40 -16.82
N ASN A 48 -0.84 -0.48 -17.78
CA ASN A 48 -0.88 -0.78 -19.22
C ASN A 48 0.46 -1.28 -19.79
N ALA A 49 1.54 -1.18 -19.02
CA ALA A 49 2.86 -1.63 -19.43
C ALA A 49 3.06 -3.16 -19.24
N MET A 50 2.08 -3.87 -18.68
CA MET A 50 2.19 -5.27 -18.29
C MET A 50 1.07 -6.12 -18.91
N SER A 51 1.37 -7.38 -19.22
CA SER A 51 0.34 -8.31 -19.69
C SER A 51 -0.70 -8.60 -18.61
N ALA A 52 -1.88 -9.06 -19.02
CA ALA A 52 -2.95 -9.43 -18.08
C ALA A 52 -2.49 -10.53 -17.10
N GLU A 53 -1.78 -11.53 -17.62
CA GLU A 53 -1.25 -12.67 -16.85
C GLU A 53 -0.28 -12.19 -15.78
N LYS A 54 0.60 -11.23 -16.13
CA LYS A 54 1.56 -10.69 -15.17
C LYS A 54 0.88 -9.86 -14.08
N ARG A 55 -0.16 -9.10 -14.42
CA ARG A 55 -0.97 -8.36 -13.42
C ARG A 55 -1.66 -9.33 -12.46
N ILE A 56 -2.24 -10.42 -12.96
CA ILE A 56 -2.88 -11.46 -12.14
C ILE A 56 -1.86 -12.10 -11.18
N GLU A 57 -0.69 -12.48 -11.68
CA GLU A 57 0.39 -13.05 -10.85
C GLU A 57 0.79 -12.09 -9.71
N LEU A 58 0.97 -10.81 -10.02
CA LEU A 58 1.35 -9.81 -9.04
C LEU A 58 0.25 -9.56 -8.00
N LEU A 59 -1.02 -9.48 -8.42
CA LEU A 59 -2.16 -9.31 -7.52
C LEU A 59 -2.30 -10.50 -6.57
N ASP A 60 -2.10 -11.72 -7.06
CA ASP A 60 -2.16 -12.93 -6.23
C ASP A 60 -1.01 -12.98 -5.20
N ARG A 61 0.21 -12.61 -5.62
CA ARG A 61 1.34 -12.46 -4.68
C ARG A 61 1.07 -11.37 -3.64
N PHE A 62 0.52 -10.24 -4.05
CA PHE A 62 0.16 -9.15 -3.16
C PHE A 62 -0.90 -9.57 -2.13
N ALA A 63 -1.94 -10.29 -2.57
CA ALA A 63 -2.98 -10.83 -1.69
C ALA A 63 -2.42 -11.83 -0.67
N ARG A 64 -1.51 -12.73 -1.10
CA ARG A 64 -0.82 -13.66 -0.19
C ARG A 64 0.02 -12.95 0.86
N ALA A 65 0.69 -11.85 0.49
CA ALA A 65 1.46 -11.05 1.44
C ALA A 65 0.58 -10.34 2.48
N ILE A 66 -0.55 -9.75 2.06
CA ILE A 66 -1.52 -9.13 2.98
C ILE A 66 -2.08 -10.19 3.96
N ALA A 67 -2.35 -11.40 3.47
CA ALA A 67 -2.84 -12.51 4.30
C ALA A 67 -1.76 -13.12 5.23
N GLY A 68 -0.53 -12.60 5.23
CA GLY A 68 0.59 -13.12 6.02
C GLY A 68 1.13 -14.47 5.53
N LYS A 69 0.74 -14.91 4.33
CA LYS A 69 1.15 -16.19 3.72
C LYS A 69 2.44 -16.08 2.91
N ASP A 70 2.90 -14.86 2.64
CA ASP A 70 4.16 -14.56 1.96
C ASP A 70 4.83 -13.34 2.61
N GLN A 71 5.99 -13.54 3.24
CA GLN A 71 6.74 -12.46 3.89
C GLN A 71 7.79 -11.81 2.98
N SER A 72 7.96 -12.29 1.74
CA SER A 72 8.98 -11.80 0.81
C SER A 72 8.84 -10.31 0.52
N ILE A 73 7.60 -9.84 0.32
CA ILE A 73 7.30 -8.42 0.08
C ILE A 73 7.64 -7.59 1.32
N GLY A 74 7.21 -8.02 2.51
CA GLY A 74 7.50 -7.31 3.76
C GLY A 74 9.00 -7.21 4.05
N LYS A 75 9.76 -8.29 3.78
CA LYS A 75 11.22 -8.30 3.91
C LYS A 75 11.87 -7.34 2.92
N ALA A 76 11.51 -7.40 1.64
CA ALA A 76 12.05 -6.51 0.61
C ALA A 76 11.73 -5.03 0.91
N LEU A 77 10.52 -4.75 1.41
CA LEU A 77 10.13 -3.39 1.80
C LEU A 77 10.99 -2.89 2.97
N LYS A 78 11.24 -3.75 3.97
CA LYS A 78 12.12 -3.43 5.11
C LYS A 78 13.53 -3.14 4.62
N ASP A 79 14.08 -3.98 3.75
CA ASP A 79 15.42 -3.80 3.21
C ASP A 79 15.53 -2.48 2.41
N LEU A 80 14.52 -2.16 1.59
CA LEU A 80 14.47 -0.90 0.82
C LEU A 80 14.36 0.35 1.70
N LEU A 81 13.61 0.28 2.81
CA LEU A 81 13.48 1.38 3.77
C LEU A 81 14.74 1.58 4.61
N LEU A 82 15.49 0.51 4.85
CA LEU A 82 16.80 0.57 5.52
C LEU A 82 17.90 1.05 4.58
N SER A 83 17.82 0.76 3.27
CA SER A 83 18.80 1.22 2.29
C SER A 83 18.63 2.67 1.85
N LYS A 84 17.49 3.30 2.16
CA LYS A 84 17.20 4.72 1.87
C LYS A 84 17.52 5.66 3.04
N GLN A 85 18.13 5.14 4.12
CA GLN A 85 18.73 5.89 5.22
C GLN A 85 20.23 5.95 5.05
#